data_AF-A0A378WVH8-F1
#
_entry.id   AF-A0A378WVH8-F1
#
_cell.length_a   1.000
_cell.length_b   1.000
_cell.length_c   1.000
_cell.angle_alpha   90.00
_cell.angle_beta   90.00
_cell.angle_gamma   90.00
#
_symmetry.space_group_name_H-M   'P 1'
#
loop_
_entity.id
_entity.type
_entity.pdbx_description
1 polymer ?
#
loop_
_entity_poly.entity_id
_entity_poly.type
_entity_poly.pdbx_seq_one_letter_code
_entity_poly.pdbx_strand_id
1 'polypeptide(L)'
;MALYKHVADKEELLDGMVDLVVAEFTPADPALHWKDGVRQYVLSARRAVLRHPWARQAIESRTRRTPSVLAYMDAVAGMFRAGGFSVDLTHHVMHALGNRIWGFSPELFDESGHDHAPPPDPQAQQAMMAEFGRRYPHILEIATVATGGDLSGVGQGCDEQFEFEFALDLLLDGAERLHRLGWNSRDPNVSRPR
;
A
#
# COMPACT_ATOMS: atom_id res chain seq x y z
N MET A 1 19.71 -22.49 -26.58
CA MET A 1 18.37 -22.16 -26.03
C MET A 1 17.85 -23.33 -25.22
N ALA A 2 17.96 -23.28 -23.88
CA ALA A 2 17.36 -24.28 -22.98
C ALA A 2 16.19 -23.71 -22.13
N LEU A 3 16.05 -22.38 -22.07
CA LEU A 3 15.03 -21.70 -21.26
C LEU A 3 13.60 -21.92 -21.79
N TYR A 4 13.41 -21.89 -23.12
CA TYR A 4 12.10 -22.12 -23.75
C TYR A 4 11.54 -23.53 -23.58
N LYS A 5 12.31 -24.46 -23.02
CA LYS A 5 11.82 -25.79 -22.65
C LYS A 5 10.98 -25.76 -21.37
N HIS A 6 11.13 -24.72 -20.55
CA HIS A 6 10.52 -24.60 -19.24
C HIS A 6 9.54 -23.42 -19.12
N VAL A 7 9.66 -22.41 -19.98
CA VAL A 7 8.74 -21.27 -20.08
C VAL A 7 8.47 -20.94 -21.54
N ALA A 8 7.20 -20.76 -21.91
CA ALA A 8 6.76 -20.52 -23.28
C ALA A 8 7.14 -19.11 -23.77
N ASP A 9 7.06 -18.11 -22.89
CA ASP A 9 7.35 -16.72 -23.23
C ASP A 9 7.81 -15.88 -22.01
N LYS A 10 8.02 -14.58 -22.25
CA LYS A 10 8.43 -13.61 -21.22
C LYS A 10 7.37 -13.45 -20.12
N GLU A 11 6.09 -13.53 -20.46
CA GLU A 11 5.01 -13.36 -19.50
C GLU A 11 4.95 -14.55 -18.54
N GLU A 12 5.12 -15.78 -19.03
CA GLU A 12 5.19 -16.97 -18.17
C GLU A 12 6.41 -16.94 -17.23
N LEU A 13 7.57 -16.47 -17.72
CA LEU A 13 8.73 -16.26 -16.86
C LEU A 13 8.43 -15.25 -15.74
N LEU A 14 7.77 -14.16 -16.10
CA LEU A 14 7.43 -13.06 -15.22
C LEU A 14 6.33 -13.44 -14.21
N ASP A 15 5.38 -14.29 -14.60
CA ASP A 15 4.41 -14.94 -13.71
C ASP A 15 5.14 -15.80 -12.68
N GLY A 16 6.07 -16.65 -13.12
CA GLY A 16 6.87 -17.50 -12.23
C GLY A 16 7.74 -16.70 -11.25
N MET A 17 8.31 -15.57 -11.68
CA MET A 17 9.05 -14.66 -10.79
C MET A 17 8.16 -14.06 -9.70
N VAL A 18 6.93 -13.67 -10.05
CA VAL A 18 5.96 -13.16 -9.07
C VAL A 18 5.53 -14.26 -8.10
N ASP A 19 5.32 -15.48 -8.59
CA ASP A 19 4.96 -16.63 -7.75
C ASP A 19 6.03 -16.93 -6.69
N LEU A 20 7.32 -16.81 -7.06
CA LEU A 20 8.42 -16.96 -6.10
C LEU A 20 8.38 -15.89 -5.02
N VAL A 21 8.08 -14.63 -5.35
CA VAL A 21 7.95 -13.56 -4.36
C VAL A 21 6.74 -13.80 -3.45
N VAL A 22 5.59 -14.19 -4.00
CA VAL A 22 4.37 -14.49 -3.23
C VAL A 22 4.59 -15.68 -2.29
N ALA A 23 5.38 -16.68 -2.70
CA ALA A 23 5.73 -17.81 -1.84
C ALA A 23 6.56 -17.42 -0.60
N GLU A 24 7.19 -16.25 -0.59
CA GLU A 24 7.90 -15.71 0.58
C GLU A 24 6.95 -15.07 1.61
N PHE A 25 5.67 -14.89 1.26
CA PHE A 25 4.70 -14.29 2.17
C PHE A 25 4.37 -15.31 3.27
N THR A 26 4.72 -15.00 4.51
CA THR A 26 4.40 -15.84 5.67
C THR A 26 2.90 -15.78 5.90
N PRO A 27 2.16 -16.91 5.82
CA PRO A 27 0.74 -16.94 6.12
C PRO A 27 0.45 -16.42 7.53
N ALA A 28 -0.69 -15.76 7.69
CA ALA A 28 -1.15 -15.32 9.00
C ALA A 28 -1.36 -16.52 9.95
N ASP A 29 -1.10 -16.32 11.23
CA ASP A 29 -1.44 -17.30 12.26
C ASP A 29 -2.98 -17.44 12.33
N PRO A 30 -3.54 -18.65 12.11
CA PRO A 30 -4.98 -18.89 12.15
C PRO A 30 -5.63 -18.58 13.51
N ALA A 31 -4.85 -18.50 14.59
CA ALA A 31 -5.35 -18.15 15.91
C ALA A 31 -5.57 -16.64 16.11
N LEU A 32 -5.06 -15.80 15.21
CA LEU A 32 -5.23 -14.35 15.33
C LEU A 32 -6.65 -13.91 15.01
N HIS A 33 -7.05 -12.81 15.65
CA HIS A 33 -8.23 -12.08 15.23
C HIS A 33 -8.05 -11.59 13.78
N TRP A 34 -9.14 -11.54 13.00
CA TRP A 34 -9.09 -11.27 11.56
C TRP A 34 -8.26 -10.03 11.20
N LYS A 35 -8.37 -8.97 12.02
CA LYS A 35 -7.68 -7.69 11.79
C LYS A 35 -6.16 -7.87 11.88
N ASP A 36 -5.71 -8.54 12.94
CA ASP A 36 -4.29 -8.81 13.17
C ASP A 36 -3.75 -9.80 12.13
N GLY A 37 -4.55 -10.79 11.73
CA GLY A 37 -4.19 -11.73 10.67
C GLY A 37 -3.97 -11.04 9.32
N VAL A 38 -4.92 -10.20 8.88
CA VAL A 38 -4.77 -9.43 7.63
C VAL A 38 -3.57 -8.51 7.70
N ARG A 39 -3.41 -7.78 8.83
CA ARG A 39 -2.27 -6.89 9.05
C ARG A 39 -0.95 -7.65 8.97
N GLN A 40 -0.82 -8.78 9.66
CA GLN A 40 0.37 -9.62 9.65
C GLN A 40 0.70 -10.11 8.23
N TYR A 41 -0.30 -10.60 7.49
CA TYR A 41 -0.05 -11.17 6.17
C TYR A 41 0.39 -10.10 5.16
N VAL A 42 -0.27 -8.94 5.18
CA VAL A 42 0.07 -7.78 4.32
C VAL A 42 1.45 -7.23 4.66
N LEU A 43 1.81 -7.12 5.95
CA LEU A 43 3.16 -6.71 6.35
C LEU A 43 4.21 -7.78 6.00
N SER A 44 3.85 -9.06 5.95
CA SER A 44 4.73 -10.07 5.38
C SER A 44 4.92 -9.89 3.88
N ALA A 45 3.87 -9.56 3.13
CA ALA A 45 3.97 -9.24 1.71
C ALA A 45 4.90 -8.04 1.47
N ARG A 46 4.75 -6.97 2.28
CA ARG A 46 5.63 -5.80 2.22
C ARG A 46 7.10 -6.15 2.43
N ARG A 47 7.42 -6.93 3.47
CA ARG A 47 8.80 -7.38 3.74
C ARG A 47 9.38 -8.20 2.59
N ALA A 48 8.57 -9.02 1.91
CA ALA A 48 9.03 -9.76 0.74
C ALA A 48 9.25 -8.83 -0.45
N VAL A 49 8.28 -7.99 -0.80
CA VAL A 49 8.37 -7.07 -1.94
C VAL A 49 9.52 -6.08 -1.80
N LEU A 50 9.76 -5.53 -0.60
CA LEU A 50 10.87 -4.60 -0.36
C LEU A 50 12.26 -5.25 -0.50
N ARG A 51 12.37 -6.58 -0.35
CA ARG A 51 13.62 -7.32 -0.64
C ARG A 51 13.90 -7.46 -2.14
N HIS A 52 12.90 -7.20 -2.98
CA HIS A 52 12.95 -7.37 -4.42
C HIS A 52 12.53 -6.07 -5.13
N PRO A 53 13.43 -5.10 -5.37
CA PRO A 53 13.07 -3.79 -5.94
C PRO A 53 12.32 -3.85 -7.28
N TRP A 54 12.52 -4.91 -8.06
CA TRP A 54 11.83 -5.18 -9.33
C TRP A 54 10.42 -5.76 -9.16
N ALA A 55 10.08 -6.29 -7.98
CA ALA A 55 8.84 -7.04 -7.76
C ALA A 55 7.60 -6.17 -7.93
N ARG A 56 7.63 -4.90 -7.50
CA ARG A 56 6.51 -3.98 -7.69
C ARG A 56 6.13 -3.85 -9.16
N GLN A 57 7.08 -3.49 -10.02
CA GLN A 57 6.84 -3.32 -11.46
C GLN A 57 6.41 -4.64 -12.11
N ALA A 58 6.98 -5.76 -11.66
CA ALA A 58 6.55 -7.08 -12.10
C ALA A 58 5.08 -7.33 -11.73
N ILE A 59 4.69 -7.17 -10.47
CA ILE A 59 3.31 -7.36 -10.00
C ILE A 59 2.34 -6.43 -10.75
N GLU A 60 2.67 -5.14 -10.88
CA GLU A 60 1.83 -4.14 -11.57
C GLU A 60 1.63 -4.46 -13.07
N SER A 61 2.61 -5.12 -13.71
CA SER A 61 2.52 -5.48 -15.13
C SER A 61 1.82 -6.82 -15.39
N ARG A 62 1.40 -7.55 -14.35
CA ARG A 62 0.68 -8.83 -14.53
C ARG A 62 -0.75 -8.64 -14.97
N THR A 63 -1.14 -9.39 -16.00
CA THR A 63 -2.53 -9.45 -16.51
C THR A 63 -3.25 -10.74 -16.11
N ARG A 64 -2.53 -11.70 -15.51
CA ARG A 64 -3.03 -13.01 -15.08
C ARG A 64 -2.88 -13.16 -13.58
N ARG A 65 -3.81 -13.91 -12.98
CA ARG A 65 -3.71 -14.35 -11.58
C ARG A 65 -3.32 -15.83 -11.59
N THR A 66 -2.11 -16.12 -11.19
CA THR A 66 -1.59 -17.49 -11.01
C THR A 66 -2.29 -18.18 -9.83
N PRO A 67 -2.17 -19.51 -9.68
CA PRO A 67 -2.67 -20.21 -8.50
C PRO A 67 -2.14 -19.66 -7.17
N SER A 68 -0.86 -19.27 -7.10
CA SER A 68 -0.25 -18.68 -5.90
C SER A 68 -0.87 -17.33 -5.54
N VAL A 69 -1.07 -16.48 -6.56
CA VAL A 69 -1.75 -15.18 -6.42
C VAL A 69 -3.20 -15.37 -5.96
N LEU A 70 -3.93 -16.32 -6.54
CA LEU A 70 -5.31 -16.63 -6.15
C LEU A 70 -5.38 -17.18 -4.72
N ALA A 71 -4.47 -18.06 -4.33
CA ALA A 71 -4.42 -18.61 -2.97
C ALA A 71 -4.15 -17.51 -1.93
N TYR A 72 -3.26 -16.56 -2.23
CA TYR A 72 -3.03 -15.39 -1.38
C TYR A 72 -4.30 -14.53 -1.23
N MET A 73 -4.94 -14.18 -2.35
CA MET A 73 -6.18 -13.40 -2.33
C MET A 73 -7.32 -14.11 -1.58
N ASP A 74 -7.45 -15.42 -1.77
CA ASP A 74 -8.44 -16.26 -1.09
C ASP A 74 -8.19 -16.32 0.41
N ALA A 75 -6.94 -16.46 0.85
CA ALA A 75 -6.59 -16.43 2.27
C ALA A 75 -6.92 -15.07 2.92
N VAL A 76 -6.62 -13.95 2.24
CA VAL A 76 -7.01 -12.61 2.73
C VAL A 76 -8.52 -12.46 2.81
N ALA A 77 -9.25 -12.87 1.78
CA ALA A 77 -10.72 -12.89 1.81
C ALA A 77 -11.24 -13.76 2.96
N GLY A 78 -10.67 -14.95 3.14
CA GLY A 78 -11.00 -15.91 4.18
C GLY A 78 -10.88 -15.33 5.59
N MET A 79 -9.87 -14.49 5.86
CA MET A 79 -9.75 -13.79 7.15
C MET A 79 -10.91 -12.83 7.39
N PHE A 80 -11.31 -12.02 6.40
CA PHE A 80 -12.51 -11.17 6.53
C PHE A 80 -13.78 -12.02 6.74
N ARG A 81 -13.91 -13.14 6.03
CA ARG A 81 -15.04 -14.07 6.18
C ARG A 81 -15.09 -14.66 7.60
N ALA A 82 -13.96 -15.11 8.13
CA ALA A 82 -13.84 -15.62 9.50
C ALA A 82 -14.15 -14.54 10.55
N GLY A 83 -13.84 -13.27 10.24
CA GLY A 83 -14.22 -12.10 11.03
C GLY A 83 -15.71 -11.71 10.94
N GLY A 84 -16.54 -12.44 10.18
CA GLY A 84 -17.99 -12.21 10.10
C GLY A 84 -18.42 -11.16 9.07
N PHE A 85 -17.52 -10.66 8.23
CA PHE A 85 -17.85 -9.69 7.19
C PHE A 85 -18.89 -10.26 6.23
N SER A 86 -19.62 -9.43 5.47
CA SER A 86 -20.46 -9.88 4.35
C SER A 86 -19.62 -10.03 3.08
N VAL A 87 -20.06 -10.84 2.09
CA VAL A 87 -19.27 -11.07 0.86
C VAL A 87 -19.12 -9.76 0.09
N ASP A 88 -20.20 -8.97 0.10
CA ASP A 88 -20.27 -7.65 -0.50
C ASP A 88 -19.25 -6.68 0.15
N LEU A 89 -19.22 -6.59 1.49
CA LEU A 89 -18.22 -5.76 2.18
C LEU A 89 -16.79 -6.29 1.95
N THR A 90 -16.57 -7.60 2.01
CA THR A 90 -15.24 -8.20 1.74
C THR A 90 -14.74 -7.80 0.35
N HIS A 91 -15.57 -7.87 -0.68
CA HIS A 91 -15.21 -7.44 -2.04
C HIS A 91 -14.74 -5.97 -2.06
N HIS A 92 -15.52 -5.06 -1.46
CA HIS A 92 -15.19 -3.64 -1.45
C HIS A 92 -13.93 -3.32 -0.62
N VAL A 93 -13.74 -4.00 0.51
CA VAL A 93 -12.53 -3.85 1.34
C VAL A 93 -11.29 -4.35 0.60
N MET A 94 -11.37 -5.48 -0.09
CA MET A 94 -10.26 -5.98 -0.93
C MET A 94 -9.88 -4.97 -2.03
N HIS A 95 -10.87 -4.33 -2.66
CA HIS A 95 -10.61 -3.24 -3.61
C HIS A 95 -10.00 -2.00 -2.95
N ALA A 96 -10.46 -1.62 -1.76
CA ALA A 96 -9.96 -0.47 -1.01
C ALA A 96 -8.50 -0.64 -0.54
N LEU A 97 -8.09 -1.88 -0.21
CA LEU A 97 -6.69 -2.20 0.06
C LEU A 97 -5.81 -1.91 -1.17
N GLY A 98 -6.35 -2.07 -2.39
CA GLY A 98 -5.65 -1.72 -3.62
C GLY A 98 -4.26 -2.35 -3.71
N ASN A 99 -3.25 -1.54 -4.05
CA ASN A 99 -1.85 -2.01 -4.13
C ASN A 99 -1.27 -2.44 -2.76
N ARG A 100 -1.82 -1.92 -1.65
CA ARG A 100 -1.32 -2.25 -0.31
C ARG A 100 -1.55 -3.71 0.03
N ILE A 101 -2.56 -4.37 -0.56
CA ILE A 101 -2.73 -5.82 -0.38
C ILE A 101 -1.49 -6.59 -0.84
N TRP A 102 -0.66 -6.03 -1.73
CA TRP A 102 0.58 -6.64 -2.21
C TRP A 102 1.83 -6.11 -1.49
N GLY A 103 1.66 -5.30 -0.44
CA GLY A 103 2.78 -4.82 0.37
C GLY A 103 3.44 -3.52 -0.10
N PHE A 104 2.91 -2.84 -1.11
CA PHE A 104 3.46 -1.58 -1.62
C PHE A 104 2.41 -0.46 -1.75
N SER A 105 2.87 0.79 -1.65
CA SER A 105 2.06 1.99 -1.85
C SER A 105 2.79 2.92 -2.81
N PRO A 106 2.39 2.98 -4.09
CA PRO A 106 2.97 3.92 -5.05
C PRO A 106 2.88 5.36 -4.60
N GLU A 107 4.01 6.07 -4.63
CA GLU A 107 4.00 7.53 -4.67
C GLU A 107 3.75 8.00 -6.10
N LEU A 108 2.97 9.09 -6.23
CA LEU A 108 2.59 9.66 -7.53
C LEU A 108 3.63 10.63 -8.07
N PHE A 109 4.46 11.21 -7.19
CA PHE A 109 5.49 12.16 -7.54
C PHE A 109 6.85 11.54 -7.22
N ASP A 110 7.71 11.41 -8.22
CA ASP A 110 9.07 10.95 -8.03
C ASP A 110 9.93 12.14 -7.58
N GLU A 111 10.15 12.24 -6.28
CA GLU A 111 10.94 13.33 -5.70
C GLU A 111 12.45 13.11 -5.86
N SER A 112 12.89 11.89 -6.21
CA SER A 112 14.32 11.53 -6.39
C SER A 112 15.02 12.31 -7.52
N GLY A 113 14.25 12.87 -8.45
CA GLY A 113 14.76 13.73 -9.51
C GLY A 113 15.24 15.12 -9.06
N HIS A 114 14.96 15.53 -7.81
CA HIS A 114 15.33 16.84 -7.28
C HIS A 114 16.73 16.90 -6.65
N ASP A 115 17.38 15.75 -6.42
CA ASP A 115 18.69 15.64 -5.75
C ASP A 115 19.86 16.27 -6.53
N HIS A 116 19.65 16.65 -7.79
CA HIS A 116 20.70 17.14 -8.68
C HIS A 116 20.71 18.66 -8.87
N ALA A 117 19.75 19.41 -8.31
CA ALA A 117 19.77 20.86 -8.36
C ALA A 117 20.63 21.43 -7.21
N PRO A 118 21.56 22.37 -7.47
CA PRO A 118 22.24 23.06 -6.38
C PRO A 118 21.22 23.78 -5.51
N PRO A 119 21.35 23.71 -4.17
CA PRO A 119 20.42 24.39 -3.28
C PRO A 119 20.46 25.90 -3.55
N PRO A 120 19.30 26.59 -3.50
CA PRO A 120 19.27 28.04 -3.60
C PRO A 120 20.11 28.68 -2.48
N ASP A 121 20.56 29.91 -2.68
CA ASP A 121 21.22 30.63 -1.60
C ASP A 121 20.26 30.86 -0.41
N PRO A 122 20.78 31.08 0.82
CA PRO A 122 19.94 31.20 2.01
C PRO A 122 18.89 32.31 1.94
N GLN A 123 19.15 33.43 1.25
CA GLN A 123 18.20 34.53 1.14
C GLN A 123 17.06 34.18 0.18
N ALA A 124 17.38 33.59 -0.96
CA ALA A 124 16.41 33.08 -1.93
C ALA A 124 15.54 31.99 -1.29
N GLN A 125 16.14 31.10 -0.50
CA GLN A 125 15.40 30.06 0.21
C GLN A 125 14.44 30.63 1.26
N GLN A 126 14.88 31.63 2.03
CA GLN A 126 14.03 32.31 3.01
C GLN A 126 12.83 33.01 2.35
N ALA A 127 13.06 33.71 1.22
CA ALA A 127 12.01 34.39 0.47
C ALA A 127 11.01 33.40 -0.13
N MET A 128 11.51 32.30 -0.71
CA MET A 128 10.69 31.21 -1.25
C MET A 128 9.82 30.58 -0.15
N MET A 129 10.39 30.29 1.02
CA MET A 129 9.63 29.74 2.15
C MET A 129 8.56 30.71 2.67
N ALA A 130 8.87 32.00 2.75
CA ALA A 130 7.91 33.01 3.18
C ALA A 130 6.74 33.15 2.19
N GLU A 131 7.03 33.16 0.89
CA GLU A 131 6.00 33.18 -0.15
C GLU A 131 5.17 31.89 -0.16
N PHE A 132 5.82 30.72 -0.02
CA PHE A 132 5.19 29.42 0.06
C PHE A 132 4.23 29.34 1.25
N GLY A 133 4.68 29.76 2.44
CA GLY A 133 3.84 29.79 3.63
C GLY A 133 2.62 30.70 3.49
N ARG A 134 2.77 31.84 2.80
CA ARG A 134 1.63 32.73 2.51
C ARG A 134 0.64 32.11 1.54
N ARG A 135 1.11 31.33 0.54
CA ARG A 135 0.27 30.77 -0.52
C ARG A 135 -0.31 29.40 -0.18
N TYR A 136 0.37 28.62 0.64
CA TYR A 136 0.02 27.24 1.01
C TYR A 136 0.13 27.02 2.54
N PRO A 137 -0.62 27.78 3.36
CA PRO A 137 -0.46 27.76 4.81
C PRO A 137 -0.70 26.39 5.44
N HIS A 138 -1.66 25.62 4.94
CA HIS A 138 -1.97 24.28 5.47
C HIS A 138 -0.87 23.25 5.17
N ILE A 139 -0.23 23.35 4.00
CA ILE A 139 0.89 22.47 3.66
C ILE A 139 2.10 22.81 4.54
N LEU A 140 2.34 24.10 4.78
CA LEU A 140 3.39 24.54 5.69
C LEU A 140 3.13 24.06 7.13
N GLU A 141 1.89 24.11 7.61
CA GLU A 141 1.51 23.62 8.94
C GLU A 141 1.81 22.13 9.08
N ILE A 142 1.38 21.31 8.11
CA ILE A 142 1.65 19.87 8.08
C ILE A 142 3.15 19.60 8.03
N ALA A 143 3.87 20.25 7.10
CA ALA A 143 5.32 20.07 6.94
C ALA A 143 6.08 20.42 8.22
N THR A 144 5.69 21.51 8.89
CA THR A 144 6.31 21.95 10.15
C THR A 144 6.15 20.89 11.24
N VAL A 145 4.96 20.28 11.37
CA VAL A 145 4.74 19.20 12.34
C VAL A 145 5.51 17.94 11.94
N ALA A 146 5.43 17.55 10.66
CA ALA A 146 6.04 16.33 10.13
C ALA A 146 7.57 16.33 10.28
N THR A 147 8.22 17.49 10.17
CA THR A 147 9.68 17.61 10.31
C THR A 147 10.13 18.11 11.69
N GLY A 148 9.23 18.19 12.68
CA GLY A 148 9.56 18.67 14.02
C GLY A 148 10.04 20.12 14.06
N GLY A 149 9.65 20.93 13.07
CA GLY A 149 10.04 22.33 12.89
C GLY A 149 11.26 22.54 11.98
N ASP A 150 11.97 21.48 11.57
CA ASP A 150 13.09 21.57 10.64
C ASP A 150 12.63 21.37 9.19
N LEU A 151 12.25 22.46 8.53
CA LEU A 151 11.73 22.40 7.15
C LEU A 151 12.77 21.96 6.11
N SER A 152 14.06 21.79 6.48
CA SER A 152 15.05 21.20 5.58
C SER A 152 14.83 19.71 5.34
N GLY A 153 14.08 19.03 6.22
CA GLY A 153 13.68 17.64 6.05
C GLY A 153 12.48 17.41 5.12
N VAL A 154 11.84 18.49 4.62
CA VAL A 154 10.72 18.38 3.69
C VAL A 154 11.22 17.81 2.36
N GLY A 155 10.58 16.74 1.88
CA GLY A 155 10.96 16.06 0.64
C GLY A 155 12.07 15.01 0.80
N GLN A 156 12.60 14.77 2.01
CA GLN A 156 13.55 13.66 2.26
C GLN A 156 12.86 12.30 2.39
N GLY A 157 11.58 12.20 2.00
CA GLY A 157 10.73 11.03 2.21
C GLY A 157 10.23 10.92 3.65
N CYS A 158 8.97 10.53 3.81
CA CYS A 158 8.46 10.11 5.12
C CYS A 158 9.00 8.72 5.46
N ASP A 159 8.88 8.29 6.72
CA ASP A 159 9.08 6.88 7.06
C ASP A 159 8.03 6.03 6.33
N GLU A 160 8.40 5.49 5.17
CA GLU A 160 7.50 4.72 4.32
C GLU A 160 6.92 3.50 5.03
N GLN A 161 7.64 2.92 5.99
CA GLN A 161 7.13 1.79 6.76
C GLN A 161 6.02 2.24 7.69
N PHE A 162 6.26 3.32 8.44
CA PHE A 162 5.24 3.91 9.31
C PHE A 162 4.01 4.36 8.52
N GLU A 163 4.18 5.08 7.42
CA GLU A 163 3.06 5.56 6.58
C GLU A 163 2.26 4.40 5.96
N PHE A 164 2.93 3.31 5.60
CA PHE A 164 2.26 2.10 5.13
C PHE A 164 1.42 1.45 6.23
N GLU A 165 1.97 1.28 7.43
CA GLU A 165 1.27 0.73 8.59
C GLU A 165 0.08 1.61 8.99
N PHE A 166 0.28 2.92 9.09
CA PHE A 166 -0.78 3.89 9.40
C PHE A 166 -1.94 3.79 8.42
N ALA A 167 -1.66 3.77 7.11
CA ALA A 167 -2.69 3.66 6.09
C ALA A 167 -3.40 2.30 6.11
N LEU A 168 -2.67 1.21 6.38
CA LEU A 168 -3.25 -0.12 6.52
C LEU A 168 -4.20 -0.17 7.73
N ASP A 169 -3.76 0.33 8.87
CA ASP A 169 -4.55 0.34 10.11
C ASP A 169 -5.81 1.20 9.94
N LEU A 170 -5.70 2.37 9.30
CA LEU A 170 -6.83 3.22 8.94
C LEU A 170 -7.87 2.49 8.07
N LEU A 171 -7.42 1.75 7.06
CA LEU A 171 -8.31 0.98 6.18
C LEU A 171 -9.00 -0.16 6.93
N LEU A 172 -8.27 -0.89 7.77
CA LEU A 172 -8.82 -2.01 8.54
C LEU A 172 -9.80 -1.55 9.63
N ASP A 173 -9.53 -0.42 10.29
CA ASP A 173 -10.46 0.20 11.24
C ASP A 173 -11.73 0.72 10.56
N GLY A 174 -11.58 1.33 9.38
CA GLY A 174 -12.71 1.72 8.55
C GLY A 174 -13.57 0.52 8.13
N ALA A 175 -12.93 -0.56 7.71
CA ALA A 175 -13.59 -1.81 7.35
C ALA A 175 -14.35 -2.42 8.53
N GLU A 176 -13.75 -2.44 9.72
CA GLU A 176 -14.41 -2.92 10.94
C GLU A 176 -15.62 -2.06 11.31
N ARG A 177 -15.50 -0.74 11.21
CA ARG A 177 -16.63 0.17 11.45
C ARG A 177 -17.78 -0.11 10.49
N LEU A 178 -17.51 -0.27 9.19
CA LEU A 178 -18.53 -0.60 8.19
C LEU A 178 -19.17 -1.96 8.47
N HIS A 179 -18.37 -2.95 8.90
CA HIS A 179 -18.88 -4.26 9.31
C HIS A 179 -19.85 -4.15 10.49
N ARG A 180 -19.48 -3.44 11.56
CA ARG A 180 -20.34 -3.22 12.74
C ARG A 180 -21.65 -2.50 12.40
N LEU A 181 -21.61 -1.62 11.40
CA LEU A 181 -22.79 -0.89 10.92
C LEU A 181 -23.67 -1.72 9.96
N GLY A 182 -23.28 -2.96 9.63
CA GLY A 182 -24.02 -3.79 8.68
C GLY A 182 -24.01 -3.24 7.26
N TRP A 183 -22.92 -2.58 6.85
CA TRP A 183 -22.83 -1.94 5.54
C TRP A 183 -23.06 -2.91 4.38
N ASN A 184 -23.76 -2.40 3.36
CA ASN A 184 -24.09 -3.09 2.12
C ASN A 184 -24.14 -2.06 0.97
N SER A 185 -23.46 -2.35 -0.13
CA SER A 185 -23.36 -1.52 -1.34
C SER A 185 -24.72 -1.22 -1.99
N ARG A 186 -25.72 -2.07 -1.75
CA ARG A 186 -27.07 -1.96 -2.32
C ARG A 186 -28.07 -1.25 -1.42
N ASP A 187 -27.71 -0.93 -0.18
CA ASP A 187 -28.59 -0.19 0.73
C ASP A 187 -28.20 1.31 0.76
N PRO A 188 -28.98 2.20 0.12
CA PRO A 188 -28.67 3.62 0.08
C PRO A 188 -28.71 4.31 1.46
N ASN A 189 -29.35 3.73 2.47
CA ASN A 189 -29.44 4.31 3.81
C ASN A 189 -28.22 4.00 4.70
N VAL A 190 -27.49 2.92 4.41
CA VAL A 190 -26.25 2.54 5.11
C VAL A 190 -25.00 2.99 4.31
N SER A 191 -25.15 3.25 3.02
CA SER A 191 -24.06 3.61 2.09
C SER A 191 -23.47 5.02 2.25
N ARG A 192 -24.08 5.90 3.05
CA ARG A 192 -23.57 7.25 3.31
C ARG A 192 -23.17 7.38 4.78
N PRO A 193 -21.86 7.52 5.12
CA PRO A 193 -21.50 7.91 6.46
C PRO A 193 -22.14 9.27 6.76
N ARG A 194 -22.90 9.34 7.85
CA ARG A 194 -23.34 10.63 8.42
C ARG A 194 -22.15 11.41 8.93
#